data_AF-A0A401FML0-F1
#
_entry.id   AF-A0A401FML0-F1
#
_cell.length_a   1.000
_cell.length_b   1.000
_cell.length_c   1.000
_cell.angle_alpha   90.00
_cell.angle_beta   90.00
_cell.angle_gamma   90.00
#
_symmetry.space_group_name_H-M   'P 1'
#
loop_
_entity.id
_entity.type
_entity.pdbx_description
1 polymer ?
#
loop_
_entity_poly.entity_id
_entity_poly.type
_entity_poly.pdbx_seq_one_letter_code
_entity_poly.pdbx_strand_id
1 'polypeptide(L)'
;MANEKTNQEIILDMDEFLITYAATILNPDDNVSRIVYDAAKDDLNQLDALFKDNGFGRTNKFYDIGMGHIRDINLDIADEELVKQADSLAKEAITYLGSHTDFFEKWRTD
;
A
#
# COMPACT_ATOMS: atom_id res chain seq x y z
N MET A 1 17.22 -6.37 15.91
CA MET A 1 15.90 -6.96 16.23
C MET A 1 14.80 -5.90 16.41
N ALA A 2 14.97 -4.66 15.90
CA ALA A 2 13.94 -3.61 15.95
C ALA A 2 13.26 -3.34 14.59
N ASN A 3 13.68 -4.01 13.50
CA ASN A 3 13.33 -3.63 12.12
C ASN A 3 12.16 -4.44 11.50
N GLU A 4 11.96 -5.71 11.88
CA GLU A 4 10.93 -6.55 11.24
C GLU A 4 9.51 -6.25 11.75
N LYS A 5 9.36 -5.98 13.07
CA LYS A 5 8.06 -5.61 13.64
C LYS A 5 7.55 -4.29 13.07
N THR A 6 8.43 -3.30 12.94
CA THR A 6 8.09 -1.99 12.36
C THR A 6 7.74 -2.08 10.88
N ASN A 7 8.39 -2.99 10.13
CA ASN A 7 8.07 -3.19 8.71
C ASN A 7 6.73 -3.89 8.49
N GLN A 8 6.34 -4.82 9.37
CA GLN A 8 5.00 -5.41 9.30
C GLN A 8 3.90 -4.41 9.69
N GLU A 9 4.13 -3.60 10.73
CA GLU A 9 3.19 -2.54 11.15
C GLU A 9 2.97 -1.53 10.02
N ILE A 10 4.04 -1.03 9.38
CA ILE A 10 3.87 -0.08 8.27
C ILE A 10 3.21 -0.72 7.04
N ILE A 11 3.45 -2.02 6.76
CA ILE A 11 2.75 -2.73 5.68
C ILE A 11 1.25 -2.78 5.96
N LEU A 12 0.85 -3.06 7.20
CA LEU A 12 -0.56 -3.05 7.59
C LEU A 12 -1.17 -1.66 7.41
N ASP A 13 -0.48 -0.60 7.84
CA ASP A 13 -0.94 0.79 7.69
C ASP A 13 -1.07 1.18 6.19
N MET A 14 -0.09 0.78 5.37
CA MET A 14 -0.09 1.03 3.93
C MET A 14 -1.29 0.34 3.24
N ASP A 15 -1.50 -0.95 3.53
CA ASP A 15 -2.59 -1.73 2.94
C ASP A 15 -3.96 -1.29 3.47
N GLU A 16 -4.11 -1.03 4.77
CA GLU A 16 -5.36 -0.51 5.37
C GLU A 16 -5.75 0.81 4.70
N PHE A 17 -4.79 1.73 4.56
CA PHE A 17 -5.05 3.01 3.93
C PHE A 17 -5.46 2.82 2.46
N LEU A 18 -4.70 2.01 1.70
CA LEU A 18 -4.97 1.77 0.29
C LEU A 18 -6.37 1.17 0.07
N ILE A 19 -6.76 0.19 0.89
CA ILE A 19 -8.09 -0.44 0.82
C ILE A 19 -9.19 0.53 1.24
N THR A 20 -8.98 1.31 2.30
CA THR A 20 -9.92 2.34 2.75
C THR A 20 -10.15 3.39 1.66
N TYR A 21 -9.08 3.84 1.00
CA TYR A 21 -9.16 4.77 -0.12
C TYR A 21 -9.88 4.16 -1.31
N ALA A 22 -9.52 2.93 -1.70
CA ALA A 22 -10.17 2.22 -2.79
C ALA A 22 -11.69 2.06 -2.56
N ALA A 23 -12.11 1.83 -1.32
CA ALA A 23 -13.52 1.74 -0.93
C ALA A 23 -14.32 3.03 -1.16
N THR A 24 -13.65 4.19 -1.20
CA THR A 24 -14.30 5.47 -1.51
C THR A 24 -14.57 5.67 -3.00
N ILE A 25 -13.94 4.85 -3.86
CA ILE A 25 -13.97 4.97 -5.33
C ILE A 25 -14.72 3.81 -5.97
N LEU A 26 -14.47 2.59 -5.49
CA LEU A 26 -14.98 1.36 -6.05
C LEU A 26 -16.36 1.00 -5.47
N ASN A 27 -17.03 0.03 -6.09
CA ASN A 27 -18.31 -0.46 -5.60
C ASN A 27 -18.12 -1.17 -4.25
N PRO A 28 -18.82 -0.74 -3.17
CA PRO A 28 -18.62 -1.31 -1.84
C PRO A 28 -19.11 -2.76 -1.68
N ASP A 29 -19.96 -3.24 -2.60
CA ASP A 29 -20.48 -4.63 -2.59
C ASP A 29 -19.48 -5.64 -3.16
N ASP A 30 -18.44 -5.17 -3.86
CA ASP A 30 -17.38 -6.03 -4.38
C ASP A 30 -16.30 -6.30 -3.30
N ASN A 31 -15.50 -7.35 -3.50
CA ASN A 31 -14.31 -7.58 -2.68
C ASN A 31 -13.19 -6.61 -3.13
N VAL A 32 -13.23 -5.40 -2.55
CA VAL A 32 -12.29 -4.30 -2.84
C VAL A 32 -10.86 -4.74 -2.66
N SER A 33 -10.57 -5.50 -1.60
CA SER A 33 -9.22 -5.96 -1.26
C SER A 33 -8.61 -6.86 -2.34
N ARG A 34 -9.41 -7.78 -2.89
CA ARG A 34 -9.00 -8.64 -4.02
C ARG A 34 -8.78 -7.81 -5.28
N ILE A 35 -9.68 -6.88 -5.59
CA ILE A 35 -9.60 -6.03 -6.79
C ILE A 35 -8.32 -5.20 -6.79
N VAL A 36 -7.98 -4.57 -5.66
CA VAL A 36 -6.76 -3.77 -5.51
C VAL A 36 -5.52 -4.64 -5.70
N TYR A 37 -5.46 -5.81 -5.05
CA TYR A 37 -4.34 -6.74 -5.23
C TYR A 37 -4.18 -7.18 -6.70
N ASP A 38 -5.27 -7.61 -7.34
CA ASP A 38 -5.21 -8.12 -8.71
C ASP A 38 -4.76 -7.06 -9.71
N ALA A 39 -5.09 -5.79 -9.47
CA ALA A 39 -4.57 -4.69 -10.28
C ALA A 39 -3.06 -4.48 -10.04
N ALA A 40 -2.61 -4.51 -8.78
CA ALA A 40 -1.27 -4.05 -8.40
C ALA A 40 -0.17 -5.13 -8.42
N LYS A 41 -0.52 -6.43 -8.37
CA LYS A 41 0.42 -7.54 -8.15
C LYS A 41 1.60 -7.60 -9.12
N ASP A 42 1.39 -7.22 -10.38
CA ASP A 42 2.41 -7.25 -11.42
C ASP A 42 3.02 -5.86 -11.67
N ASP A 43 2.23 -4.80 -11.50
CA ASP A 43 2.64 -3.41 -11.73
C ASP A 43 1.79 -2.44 -10.89
N LEU A 44 2.44 -1.77 -9.91
CA LEU A 44 1.79 -0.79 -9.04
C LEU A 44 1.16 0.38 -9.79
N ASN A 45 1.63 0.68 -11.02
CA ASN A 45 1.06 1.77 -11.81
C ASN A 45 -0.36 1.48 -12.30
N GLN A 46 -0.80 0.20 -12.28
CA GLN A 46 -2.17 -0.17 -12.64
C GLN A 46 -3.20 0.31 -11.62
N LEU A 47 -2.78 0.66 -10.40
CA LEU A 47 -3.65 1.32 -9.41
C LEU A 47 -4.21 2.65 -9.95
N ASP A 48 -3.43 3.39 -10.75
CA ASP A 48 -3.87 4.64 -11.35
C ASP A 48 -5.03 4.41 -12.33
N ALA A 49 -4.98 3.30 -13.08
CA ALA A 49 -6.03 2.91 -14.01
C ALA A 49 -7.28 2.40 -13.27
N LEU A 50 -7.09 1.69 -12.16
CA LEU A 50 -8.16 1.22 -11.29
C LEU A 50 -8.92 2.40 -10.66
N PHE A 51 -8.20 3.35 -10.07
CA PHE A 51 -8.77 4.47 -9.32
C PHE A 51 -9.18 5.65 -10.21
N LYS A 52 -8.59 5.78 -11.41
CA LYS A 52 -8.81 6.90 -12.34
C LYS A 52 -8.59 8.26 -11.69
N ASP A 53 -7.62 8.33 -10.78
CA ASP A 53 -7.36 9.47 -9.90
C ASP A 53 -6.03 10.17 -10.21
N ASN A 54 -5.50 9.94 -11.42
CA ASN A 54 -4.19 10.43 -11.87
C ASN A 54 -3.04 10.02 -10.93
N GLY A 55 -3.16 8.86 -10.28
CA GLY A 55 -2.12 8.24 -9.46
C GLY A 55 -2.10 8.67 -7.99
N PHE A 56 -3.05 9.50 -7.56
CA PHE A 56 -3.12 10.01 -6.19
C PHE A 56 -3.14 8.90 -5.13
N GLY A 57 -3.94 7.85 -5.32
CA GLY A 57 -4.02 6.71 -4.42
C GLY A 57 -2.72 5.91 -4.32
N ARG A 58 -1.99 5.77 -5.43
CA ARG A 58 -0.67 5.12 -5.40
C ARG A 58 0.37 6.01 -4.73
N THR A 59 0.49 7.27 -5.15
CA THR A 59 1.59 8.15 -4.71
C THR A 59 1.36 8.67 -3.31
N ASN A 60 0.26 9.39 -3.10
CA ASN A 60 0.06 10.19 -1.89
C ASN A 60 -0.49 9.37 -0.72
N LYS A 61 -1.03 8.19 -1.01
CA LYS A 61 -1.73 7.37 -0.03
C LYS A 61 -1.00 6.09 0.31
N PHE A 62 -0.22 5.54 -0.62
CA PHE A 62 0.52 4.30 -0.40
C PHE A 62 2.02 4.57 -0.30
N TYR A 63 2.62 5.21 -1.30
CA TYR A 63 4.06 5.52 -1.31
C TYR A 63 4.51 6.50 -0.21
N ASP A 64 3.75 7.59 0.00
CA ASP A 64 4.11 8.60 1.00
C ASP A 64 4.18 8.02 2.43
N ILE A 65 3.34 7.03 2.76
CA ILE A 65 3.37 6.31 4.05
C ILE A 65 4.70 5.57 4.22
N GLY A 66 5.05 4.74 3.22
CA GLY A 66 6.32 3.99 3.24
C GLY A 66 7.54 4.90 3.26
N MET A 67 7.55 5.98 2.47
CA MET A 67 8.64 6.95 2.45
C MET A 67 8.78 7.69 3.79
N GLY A 68 7.67 8.04 4.44
CA GLY A 68 7.67 8.66 5.77
C GLY A 68 8.36 7.76 6.79
N HIS A 69 7.95 6.50 6.87
CA HIS A 69 8.55 5.50 7.75
C HIS A 69 10.05 5.32 7.51
N ILE A 70 10.48 5.20 6.25
CA ILE A 70 11.90 5.04 5.90
C ILE A 70 12.72 6.27 6.32
N ARG A 71 12.19 7.48 6.17
CA ARG A 71 12.85 8.71 6.64
C ARG A 71 12.93 8.77 8.16
N ASP A 72 11.89 8.33 8.87
CA ASP A 72 11.88 8.33 10.33
C ASP A 72 12.94 7.41 10.93
N ILE A 73 13.25 6.29 10.26
CA ILE A 73 14.31 5.36 10.68
C ILE A 73 15.71 5.77 10.18
N ASN A 74 15.80 6.58 9.12
CA ASN A 74 17.05 7.05 8.53
C ASN A 74 16.93 8.48 7.98
N LEU A 75 17.17 9.46 8.86
CA LEU A 75 16.99 10.88 8.55
C LEU A 75 17.91 11.42 7.45
N ASP A 76 19.08 10.81 7.25
CA ASP A 76 20.09 11.24 6.26
C ASP A 76 20.03 10.44 4.95
N ILE A 77 18.95 9.66 4.74
CA ILE A 77 18.80 8.87 3.52
C ILE A 77 18.75 9.78 2.28
N ALA A 78 19.53 9.42 1.25
CA ALA A 78 19.48 10.09 -0.03
C ALA A 78 18.15 9.80 -0.75
N ASP A 79 17.61 10.78 -1.48
CA ASP A 79 16.30 10.66 -2.13
C ASP A 79 16.21 9.46 -3.11
N GLU A 80 17.28 9.18 -3.86
CA GLU A 80 17.32 8.02 -4.77
C GLU A 80 17.19 6.68 -4.02
N GLU A 81 17.85 6.56 -2.87
CA GLU A 81 17.80 5.36 -2.04
C GLU A 81 16.46 5.25 -1.29
N LEU A 82 15.89 6.38 -0.87
CA LEU A 82 14.55 6.43 -0.29
C LEU A 82 13.49 5.91 -1.27
N VAL A 83 13.51 6.38 -2.52
CA VAL A 83 12.57 5.93 -3.55
C VAL A 83 12.70 4.43 -3.79
N LYS A 84 13.94 3.92 -3.88
CA LYS A 84 14.21 2.49 -4.08
C LYS A 84 13.72 1.62 -2.91
N GLN A 85 13.91 2.08 -1.67
CA GLN A 85 13.43 1.37 -0.50
C GLN A 85 11.89 1.42 -0.40
N ALA A 86 11.28 2.55 -0.72
CA ALA A 86 9.83 2.68 -0.77
C ALA A 86 9.23 1.78 -1.86
N ASP A 87 9.86 1.67 -3.03
CA ASP A 87 9.46 0.72 -4.09
C ASP A 87 9.49 -0.73 -3.59
N SER A 88 10.51 -1.11 -2.80
CA SER A 88 10.59 -2.45 -2.22
C SER A 88 9.47 -2.68 -1.22
N LEU A 89 9.27 -1.73 -0.29
CA LEU A 89 8.25 -1.81 0.74
C LEU A 89 6.84 -1.86 0.16
N ALA A 90 6.57 -1.07 -0.88
CA ALA A 90 5.31 -1.06 -1.61
C ALA A 90 5.00 -2.43 -2.26
N LYS A 91 6.01 -3.10 -2.83
CA LYS A 91 5.86 -4.46 -3.37
C LYS A 91 5.63 -5.49 -2.28
N GLU A 92 6.32 -5.36 -1.15
CA GLU A 92 6.11 -6.22 0.02
C GLU A 92 4.69 -6.07 0.57
N ALA A 93 4.18 -4.84 0.66
CA ALA A 93 2.81 -4.55 1.07
C ALA A 93 1.78 -5.20 0.13
N ILE A 94 1.86 -4.99 -1.19
CA ILE A 94 0.95 -5.65 -2.14
C ILE A 94 1.03 -7.19 -2.09
N THR A 95 2.22 -7.74 -1.86
CA THR A 95 2.40 -9.19 -1.67
C THR A 95 1.69 -9.67 -0.39
N TYR A 96 1.80 -8.89 0.68
CA TYR A 96 1.15 -9.16 1.95
C TYR A 96 -0.38 -9.07 1.81
N LEU A 97 -0.91 -8.00 1.21
CA LEU A 97 -2.32 -7.84 0.86
C LEU A 97 -2.85 -9.05 0.09
N GLY A 98 -2.14 -9.51 -0.93
CA GLY A 98 -2.55 -10.66 -1.74
C GLY A 98 -2.73 -11.96 -0.96
N SER A 99 -1.90 -12.15 0.08
CA SER A 99 -1.96 -13.30 0.98
C SER A 99 -3.03 -13.16 2.07
N HIS A 100 -3.59 -11.96 2.25
CA HIS A 100 -4.48 -11.58 3.35
C HIS A 100 -5.73 -10.81 2.88
N THR A 101 -6.15 -10.95 1.62
CA THR A 101 -7.26 -10.16 1.07
C THR A 101 -8.54 -10.29 1.89
N ASP A 102 -8.82 -11.47 2.43
CA ASP A 102 -10.05 -11.71 3.22
C ASP A 102 -9.98 -11.01 4.59
N PHE A 103 -8.78 -10.86 5.16
CA PHE A 103 -8.56 -10.13 6.40
C PHE A 103 -8.83 -8.63 6.21
N PHE A 104 -8.24 -8.02 5.17
CA PHE A 104 -8.46 -6.60 4.87
C PHE A 104 -9.90 -6.32 4.44
N GLU A 105 -10.53 -7.24 3.70
CA GLU A 105 -11.91 -7.07 3.27
C GLU A 105 -12.88 -7.10 4.46
N LYS A 106 -12.65 -8.03 5.38
CA LYS A 106 -13.39 -8.07 6.64
C LYS A 106 -13.16 -6.80 7.46
N TRP A 107 -11.91 -6.39 7.65
CA TRP A 107 -11.58 -5.17 8.41
C TRP A 107 -12.30 -3.95 7.84
N ARG A 108 -12.33 -3.77 6.51
CA ARG A 108 -13.03 -2.67 5.84
C ARG A 108 -14.54 -2.64 6.10
N THR A 109 -15.16 -3.78 6.37
CA THR A 109 -16.63 -3.95 6.42
C THR A 109 -17.19 -4.22 7.82
N ASP A 110 -16.32 -4.43 8.81
CA ASP A 110 -16.65 -4.54 10.24
C ASP A 110 -16.99 -3.17 10.86
#